data_AF-A0A933NFW5-F1
#
_entry.id   AF-A0A933NFW5-F1
#
_cell.length_a   1.000
_cell.length_b   1.000
_cell.length_c   1.000
_cell.angle_alpha   90.00
_cell.angle_beta   90.00
_cell.angle_gamma   90.00
#
_symmetry.space_group_name_H-M   'P 1'
#
loop_
_entity.id
_entity.type
_entity.pdbx_description
1 polymer ?
#
loop_
_entity_poly.entity_id
_entity_poly.type
_entity_poly.pdbx_seq_one_letter_code
_entity_poly.pdbx_strand_id
1 'polypeptide(L)'
;FVVVNKVAAQNNGCGQCQSRVGREALWIHRACTQLGRRLKEIPYLPVEPRGPLLLHGIGQRLLRGERFVIEPAPRSAGSVIPSDARLVPADLAPVLEAGRIFWVCGKGGVGKTTVACSLALWLAGQTASRVLLFSTDPAHSLADALGTPLKEVPTPLTDRLDGVEMNPERLLAEFKASYKEEINSFFAALFQSDQVDATLDRKAMEGLIDLSPPGLDEIMALAALTQYLRSASYGKLVIDTAPTGHFLRLLELPEVLRSWIRAIFEILLKYKRIFRAPRAQAYLVELSKAIREIQETLKDARSSVIVPVAIPTVLSVEETGDLLQALKGRDSRCATPWTSSSTPGSWWAES
;
A
#
# COMPACT_ATOMS: atom_id res chain seq x y z
N PHE A 1 1.00 13.33 -7.49
CA PHE A 1 2.45 13.58 -7.56
C PHE A 1 3.17 12.24 -7.50
N VAL A 2 4.45 12.17 -7.84
CA VAL A 2 5.29 10.97 -7.69
C VAL A 2 6.43 11.30 -6.74
N VAL A 3 6.70 10.42 -5.78
CA VAL A 3 7.83 10.56 -4.86
C VAL A 3 9.04 9.86 -5.46
N VAL A 4 10.14 10.58 -5.67
CA VAL A 4 11.43 10.01 -6.05
C VAL A 4 12.31 10.01 -4.82
N ASN A 5 12.49 8.84 -4.23
CA ASN A 5 13.25 8.66 -3.00
C ASN A 5 14.72 8.35 -3.30
N LYS A 6 15.59 8.51 -2.29
CA LYS A 6 17.03 8.18 -2.33
C LYS A 6 17.80 8.94 -3.43
N VAL A 7 17.41 10.18 -3.71
CA VAL A 7 18.09 11.04 -4.69
C VAL A 7 19.46 11.46 -4.18
N ALA A 8 20.51 11.24 -4.97
CA ALA A 8 21.87 11.60 -4.62
C ALA A 8 21.99 13.11 -4.38
N ALA A 9 22.52 13.47 -3.21
CA ALA A 9 22.87 14.85 -2.90
C ALA A 9 24.20 15.23 -3.55
N GLN A 10 24.37 16.50 -3.91
CA GLN A 10 25.65 17.01 -4.41
C GLN A 10 26.75 16.79 -3.38
N ASN A 11 27.87 16.24 -3.83
CA ASN A 11 29.09 16.11 -3.06
C ASN A 11 30.28 16.51 -3.93
N ASN A 12 30.89 17.65 -3.60
CA ASN A 12 31.97 18.25 -4.39
C ASN A 12 33.33 17.54 -4.21
N GLY A 13 33.45 16.61 -3.25
CA GLY A 13 34.69 15.90 -2.95
C GLY A 13 34.80 14.51 -3.56
N CYS A 14 33.79 14.02 -4.30
CA CYS A 14 33.79 12.65 -4.85
C CYS A 14 33.28 12.59 -6.30
N GLY A 15 34.17 12.24 -7.23
CA GLY A 15 33.82 12.12 -8.66
C GLY A 15 32.77 11.04 -8.95
N GLN A 16 32.71 9.97 -8.15
CA GLN A 16 31.65 8.95 -8.28
C GLN A 16 30.29 9.50 -7.84
N CYS A 17 30.24 10.31 -6.78
CA CYS A 17 29.01 10.98 -6.34
C CYS A 17 28.52 11.98 -7.40
N GLN A 18 29.41 12.78 -7.98
CA GLN A 18 29.06 13.70 -9.07
C GLN A 18 28.54 12.97 -10.31
N SER A 19 29.20 11.88 -10.73
CA SER A 19 28.73 11.03 -11.83
C SER A 19 27.35 10.42 -11.54
N ARG A 20 27.09 10.03 -10.29
CA ARG A 20 25.79 9.51 -9.85
C ARG A 20 24.71 10.58 -9.92
N VAL A 21 24.97 11.78 -9.40
CA VAL A 21 24.04 12.92 -9.49
C VAL A 21 23.69 13.23 -10.95
N GLY A 22 24.68 13.29 -11.83
CA GLY A 22 24.44 13.54 -13.27
C GLY A 22 23.58 12.46 -13.93
N ARG A 23 23.82 11.18 -13.61
CA ARG A 23 22.99 10.07 -14.10
C ARG A 23 21.57 10.12 -13.57
N GLU A 24 21.40 10.35 -12.27
CA GLU A 24 20.08 10.42 -11.64
C GLU A 24 19.27 11.61 -12.14
N ALA A 25 19.89 12.78 -12.36
CA ALA A 25 19.23 13.97 -12.91
C ALA A 25 18.59 13.70 -14.28
N LEU A 26 19.24 12.91 -15.14
CA LEU A 26 18.69 12.50 -16.42
C LEU A 26 17.41 11.65 -16.25
N TRP A 27 17.41 10.73 -15.29
CA TRP A 27 16.24 9.88 -15.01
C TRP A 27 15.12 10.62 -14.32
N ILE A 28 15.43 11.57 -13.43
CA ILE A 28 14.44 12.45 -12.80
C ILE A 28 13.79 13.33 -13.86
N HIS A 29 14.58 13.92 -14.77
CA HIS A 29 14.04 14.70 -15.88
C HIS A 29 13.14 13.85 -16.78
N ARG A 30 13.58 12.64 -17.14
CA ARG A 30 12.79 11.69 -17.92
C ARG A 30 11.52 11.23 -17.19
N ALA A 31 11.58 11.01 -15.89
CA ALA A 31 10.40 10.67 -15.08
C ALA A 31 9.39 11.83 -15.07
N CYS A 32 9.86 13.08 -14.98
CA CYS A 32 9.00 14.26 -15.01
C CYS A 32 8.25 14.37 -16.34
N THR A 33 8.96 14.18 -17.46
CA THR A 33 8.39 14.26 -18.81
C THR A 33 7.51 13.07 -19.15
N GLN A 34 7.96 11.83 -18.88
CA GLN A 34 7.23 10.61 -19.23
C GLN A 34 5.99 10.37 -18.35
N LEU A 35 6.10 10.59 -17.04
CA LEU A 35 4.98 10.32 -16.14
C LEU A 35 3.90 11.40 -16.23
N GLY A 36 4.26 12.62 -16.68
CA GLY A 36 3.33 13.75 -16.77
C GLY A 36 2.74 14.13 -15.40
N ARG A 37 3.57 14.03 -14.35
CA ARG A 37 3.22 14.26 -12.94
C ARG A 37 4.35 15.03 -12.26
N ARG A 38 3.99 15.91 -11.32
CA ARG A 38 4.98 16.58 -10.45
C ARG A 38 5.75 15.55 -9.64
N LEU A 39 7.07 15.70 -9.65
CA LEU A 39 7.97 14.91 -8.83
C LEU A 39 8.20 15.62 -7.49
N LYS A 40 8.36 14.82 -6.43
CA LYS A 40 8.77 15.24 -5.10
C LYS A 40 9.95 14.39 -4.70
N GLU A 41 11.08 15.03 -4.45
CA GLU A 41 12.34 14.33 -4.21
C GLU A 41 12.61 14.22 -2.72
N ILE A 42 13.04 13.04 -2.28
CA ILE A 42 13.62 12.83 -0.95
C ILE A 42 15.09 12.48 -1.20
N PRO A 43 16.04 13.25 -0.65
CA PRO A 43 17.45 12.94 -0.83
C PRO A 43 17.81 11.61 -0.16
N TYR A 44 18.91 11.02 -0.60
CA TYR A 44 19.54 9.92 0.10
C TYR A 44 19.92 10.36 1.51
N LEU A 45 19.26 9.78 2.50
CA LEU A 45 19.58 10.01 3.90
C LEU A 45 20.72 9.06 4.32
N PRO A 46 21.75 9.56 5.03
CA PRO A 46 22.91 8.75 5.43
C PRO A 46 22.55 7.66 6.44
N VAL A 47 21.44 7.84 7.16
CA VAL A 47 20.87 6.85 8.09
C VAL A 47 19.43 6.60 7.66
N GLU A 48 19.01 5.35 7.74
CA GLU A 48 17.62 4.99 7.50
C GLU A 48 16.70 5.73 8.48
N PRO A 49 15.69 6.47 7.99
CA PRO A 49 14.86 7.28 8.85
C PRO A 49 13.91 6.39 9.67
N ARG A 50 14.08 6.43 11.00
CA ARG A 50 13.25 5.71 11.95
C ARG A 50 12.71 6.66 13.02
N GLY A 51 11.54 6.30 13.55
CA GLY A 51 10.86 7.02 14.61
C GLY A 51 9.93 8.14 14.12
N PRO A 52 8.88 8.45 14.89
CA PRO A 52 7.79 9.32 14.46
C PRO A 52 8.23 10.77 14.19
N LEU A 53 9.17 11.32 14.97
CA LEU A 53 9.64 12.71 14.79
C LEU A 53 10.35 12.91 13.44
N LEU A 54 11.29 12.03 13.11
CA LEU A 54 12.05 12.11 11.85
C LEU A 54 11.14 11.87 10.65
N LEU A 55 10.26 10.86 10.73
CA LEU A 55 9.29 10.56 9.68
C LEU A 55 8.30 11.72 9.48
N HIS A 56 7.82 12.36 10.56
CA HIS A 56 6.98 13.54 10.46
C HIS A 56 7.72 14.70 9.76
N GLY A 57 8.98 14.95 10.12
CA GLY A 57 9.82 15.96 9.48
C GLY A 57 10.07 15.70 7.99
N ILE A 58 10.16 14.44 7.56
CA ILE A 58 10.20 14.06 6.15
C ILE A 58 8.85 14.38 5.47
N GLY A 59 7.73 14.04 6.11
CA GLY A 59 6.39 14.32 5.60
C GLY A 59 6.13 15.81 5.40
N GLN A 60 6.53 16.64 6.38
CA GLN A 60 6.48 18.10 6.28
C GLN A 60 7.25 18.59 5.05
N ARG A 61 8.53 18.24 4.90
CA ARG A 61 9.36 18.72 3.79
C ARG A 61 8.85 18.23 2.43
N LEU A 62 8.49 16.95 2.34
CA LEU A 62 7.94 16.33 1.14
C LEU A 62 6.69 17.07 0.65
N LEU A 63 5.77 17.36 1.57
CA LEU A 63 4.48 17.93 1.24
C LEU A 63 4.54 19.44 1.11
N ARG A 64 5.38 20.15 1.90
CA ARG A 64 5.62 21.60 1.78
C ARG A 64 6.46 22.01 0.57
N GLY A 65 7.20 21.08 -0.03
CA GLY A 65 8.16 21.42 -1.10
C GLY A 65 9.37 22.19 -0.58
N GLU A 66 9.66 22.07 0.71
CA GLU A 66 10.84 22.67 1.33
C GLU A 66 12.10 21.88 0.95
N ARG A 67 13.25 22.56 0.94
CA ARG A 67 14.55 21.87 0.77
C ARG A 67 14.81 20.97 1.97
N PHE A 68 15.24 19.74 1.70
CA PHE A 68 15.70 18.83 2.75
C PHE A 68 17.06 19.28 3.29
N VAL A 69 17.05 20.04 4.38
CA VAL A 69 18.24 20.28 5.21
C VAL A 69 18.33 19.17 6.26
N ILE A 70 19.41 18.41 6.23
CA ILE A 70 19.68 17.32 7.18
C ILE A 70 20.20 17.97 8.47
N GLU A 71 19.31 18.20 9.43
CA GLU A 71 19.71 18.49 10.81
C GLU A 71 19.65 17.19 11.62
N PRO A 72 20.70 16.85 12.40
CA PRO A 72 20.67 15.69 13.27
C PRO A 72 19.57 15.86 14.32
N ALA A 73 18.68 14.87 14.45
CA ALA A 73 17.60 14.91 15.43
C ALA A 73 18.18 15.02 16.86
N PRO A 74 17.63 15.89 17.73
CA PRO A 74 18.04 15.96 19.13
C PRO A 74 17.72 14.64 19.85
N ARG A 75 18.68 14.13 20.63
CA ARG A 75 18.64 12.81 21.29
C ARG A 75 17.60 12.67 22.41
N SER A 76 16.83 13.72 22.72
CA SER A 76 15.91 13.74 23.87
C SER A 76 14.68 14.64 23.65
N ALA A 77 14.10 14.66 22.46
CA ALA A 77 12.79 15.28 22.27
C ALA A 77 11.70 14.23 22.57
N GLY A 78 10.82 14.52 23.54
CA GLY A 78 9.66 13.69 23.83
C GLY A 78 8.81 13.41 22.59
N SER A 79 7.97 12.38 22.62
CA SER A 79 7.15 11.88 21.51
C SER A 79 6.09 12.86 20.97
N VAL A 80 6.12 14.11 21.38
CA VAL A 80 5.14 15.13 21.01
C VAL A 80 5.50 15.67 19.63
N ILE A 81 4.71 15.28 18.63
CA ILE A 81 4.79 15.84 17.28
C ILE A 81 4.26 17.28 17.32
N PRO A 82 5.06 18.30 16.95
CA PRO A 82 4.59 19.68 16.92
C PRO A 82 3.41 19.86 15.96
N SER A 83 2.37 20.57 16.39
CA SER A 83 1.26 20.96 15.51
C SER A 83 1.67 22.17 14.64
N ASP A 84 2.57 21.98 13.69
CA ASP A 84 3.03 23.09 12.85
C ASP A 84 2.00 23.41 11.75
N ALA A 85 1.74 24.71 11.59
CA ALA A 85 0.66 25.25 10.77
C ALA A 85 0.75 24.89 9.27
N ARG A 86 -0.36 24.34 8.76
CA ARG A 86 -1.17 24.61 7.53
C ARG A 86 -0.54 25.04 6.19
N LEU A 87 0.77 25.16 6.03
CA LEU A 87 1.32 25.44 4.70
C LEU A 87 1.37 24.13 3.91
N VAL A 88 0.34 23.88 3.10
CA VAL A 88 0.38 22.90 2.01
C VAL A 88 0.54 23.71 0.72
N PRO A 89 1.39 23.31 -0.24
CA PRO A 89 1.42 23.93 -1.56
C PRO A 89 0.00 23.93 -2.15
N ALA A 90 -0.40 25.08 -2.69
CA ALA A 90 -1.78 25.30 -3.17
C ALA A 90 -2.21 24.28 -4.24
N ASP A 91 -1.26 23.67 -4.94
CA ASP A 91 -1.51 22.64 -5.94
C ASP A 91 -1.77 21.24 -5.34
N LEU A 92 -1.33 20.97 -4.11
CA LEU A 92 -1.54 19.70 -3.41
C LEU A 92 -2.69 19.74 -2.40
N ALA A 93 -2.99 20.91 -1.84
CA ALA A 93 -4.05 21.07 -0.84
C ALA A 93 -5.39 20.45 -1.28
N PRO A 94 -5.92 20.69 -2.50
CA PRO A 94 -7.21 20.12 -2.91
C PRO A 94 -7.21 18.59 -2.93
N VAL A 95 -6.10 17.99 -3.36
CA VAL A 95 -5.96 16.52 -3.47
C VAL A 95 -5.83 15.90 -2.08
N LEU A 96 -5.02 16.51 -1.20
CA LEU A 96 -4.80 16.00 0.15
C LEU A 96 -6.01 16.24 1.06
N GLU A 97 -6.78 17.30 0.86
CA GLU A 97 -8.00 17.60 1.62
C GLU A 97 -9.15 16.69 1.20
N ALA A 98 -9.46 16.62 -0.11
CA ALA A 98 -10.54 15.80 -0.64
C ALA A 98 -10.24 14.29 -0.56
N GLY A 99 -8.97 13.90 -0.64
CA GLY A 99 -8.54 12.51 -0.54
C GLY A 99 -8.86 11.90 0.82
N ARG A 100 -9.58 10.79 0.79
CA ARG A 100 -9.84 9.93 1.96
C ARG A 100 -8.84 8.77 2.03
N ILE A 101 -8.46 8.18 0.90
CA ILE A 101 -7.60 6.98 0.85
C ILE A 101 -6.33 7.32 0.07
N PHE A 102 -5.17 7.05 0.66
CA PHE A 102 -3.87 7.30 0.07
C PHE A 102 -3.14 5.98 -0.14
N TRP A 103 -3.01 5.56 -1.39
CA TRP A 103 -2.33 4.32 -1.77
C TRP A 103 -0.85 4.60 -2.04
N VAL A 104 0.04 4.12 -1.17
CA VAL A 104 1.48 4.27 -1.33
C VAL A 104 2.03 3.02 -2.00
N CYS A 105 2.46 3.16 -3.26
CA CYS A 105 2.81 2.03 -4.12
C CYS A 105 4.20 2.24 -4.75
N GLY A 106 4.94 1.17 -5.04
CA GLY A 106 6.32 1.28 -5.53
C GLY A 106 7.06 -0.07 -5.54
N LYS A 107 8.17 -0.15 -6.27
CA LYS A 107 8.98 -1.39 -6.31
C LYS A 107 9.46 -1.78 -4.91
N GLY A 108 9.82 -3.04 -4.70
CA GLY A 108 10.52 -3.45 -3.47
C GLY A 108 11.78 -2.60 -3.23
N GLY A 109 12.00 -2.16 -1.97
CA GLY A 109 13.21 -1.43 -1.58
C GLY A 109 13.27 0.08 -1.91
N VAL A 110 12.21 0.67 -2.48
CA VAL A 110 12.16 2.12 -2.81
C VAL A 110 11.84 3.02 -1.61
N GLY A 111 11.47 2.45 -0.46
CA GLY A 111 11.13 3.19 0.76
C GLY A 111 9.67 3.62 0.87
N LYS A 112 8.74 2.78 0.38
CA LYS A 112 7.28 2.99 0.50
C LYS A 112 6.85 3.20 1.95
N THR A 113 7.26 2.31 2.85
CA THR A 113 6.92 2.37 4.26
C THR A 113 7.34 3.68 4.91
N THR A 114 8.56 4.17 4.61
CA THR A 114 9.00 5.50 5.04
C THR A 114 8.05 6.58 4.56
N VAL A 115 7.70 6.60 3.27
CA VAL A 115 6.79 7.58 2.68
C VAL A 115 5.38 7.46 3.27
N ALA A 116 4.88 6.24 3.51
CA ALA A 116 3.57 5.98 4.10
C ALA A 116 3.49 6.48 5.54
N CYS A 117 4.49 6.14 6.37
CA CYS A 117 4.64 6.68 7.72
C CYS A 117 4.68 8.21 7.72
N SER A 118 5.54 8.79 6.89
CA SER A 118 5.71 10.24 6.78
C SER A 118 4.42 10.94 6.36
N LEU A 119 3.71 10.40 5.37
CA LEU A 119 2.43 10.93 4.90
C LEU A 119 1.36 10.83 6.00
N ALA A 120 1.25 9.68 6.67
CA ALA A 120 0.24 9.46 7.71
C ALA A 120 0.45 10.35 8.94
N LEU A 121 1.69 10.45 9.41
CA LEU A 121 2.08 11.32 10.53
C LEU A 121 1.83 12.80 10.21
N TRP A 122 2.09 13.21 8.97
CA TRP A 122 1.79 14.57 8.54
C TRP A 122 0.28 14.81 8.48
N LEU A 123 -0.49 13.92 7.83
CA LEU A 123 -1.94 14.03 7.71
C LEU A 123 -2.63 14.09 9.07
N ALA A 124 -2.19 13.28 10.04
CA ALA A 124 -2.72 13.29 11.40
C ALA A 124 -2.55 14.64 12.11
N GLY A 125 -1.51 15.41 11.76
CA GLY A 125 -1.31 16.78 12.24
C GLY A 125 -2.16 17.82 11.50
N GLN A 126 -2.66 17.52 10.29
CA GLN A 126 -3.42 18.46 9.47
C GLN A 126 -4.94 18.31 9.58
N THR A 127 -5.45 17.16 10.03
CA THR A 127 -6.89 16.91 10.17
C THR A 127 -7.34 16.83 11.63
N ALA A 128 -8.61 17.18 11.88
CA ALA A 128 -9.27 16.92 13.16
C ALA A 128 -9.72 15.47 13.29
N SER A 129 -9.93 14.77 12.18
CA SER A 129 -10.32 13.35 12.17
C SER A 129 -9.14 12.42 12.46
N ARG A 130 -9.41 11.20 12.92
CA ARG A 130 -8.38 10.17 13.05
C ARG A 130 -7.92 9.67 11.68
N VAL A 131 -6.65 9.31 11.61
CA VAL A 131 -5.97 8.72 10.45
C VAL A 131 -5.62 7.28 10.77
N LEU A 132 -5.80 6.37 9.81
CA LEU A 132 -5.33 5.00 9.90
C LEU A 132 -4.17 4.80 8.95
N LEU A 133 -3.04 4.30 9.45
CA LEU A 133 -1.93 3.78 8.67
C LEU A 133 -2.03 2.26 8.64
N PHE A 134 -2.23 1.70 7.46
CA PHE A 134 -2.48 0.28 7.26
C PHE A 134 -1.41 -0.31 6.36
N SER A 135 -0.66 -1.29 6.85
CA SER A 135 0.34 -2.02 6.08
C SER A 135 -0.16 -3.39 5.66
N THR A 136 0.11 -3.71 4.39
CA THR A 136 -0.04 -5.05 3.80
C THR A 136 1.31 -5.66 3.43
N ASP A 137 2.42 -4.99 3.78
CA ASP A 137 3.76 -5.46 3.49
C ASP A 137 4.12 -6.63 4.44
N PRO A 138 4.38 -7.84 3.92
CA PRO A 138 4.74 -9.00 4.76
C PRO A 138 6.07 -8.80 5.51
N ALA A 139 6.89 -7.82 5.11
CA ALA A 139 8.19 -7.56 5.75
C ALA A 139 8.09 -6.90 7.13
N HIS A 140 6.90 -6.67 7.68
CA HIS A 140 6.67 -6.05 8.99
C HIS A 140 7.44 -4.73 9.21
N SER A 141 7.64 -3.99 8.12
CA SER A 141 8.52 -2.83 8.09
C SER A 141 7.90 -1.59 8.77
N LEU A 142 6.60 -1.59 9.04
CA LEU A 142 5.91 -0.44 9.59
C LEU A 142 6.23 -0.27 11.07
N ALA A 143 6.21 -1.36 11.83
CA ALA A 143 6.61 -1.39 13.24
C ALA A 143 8.07 -0.92 13.42
N ASP A 144 8.97 -1.42 12.57
CA ASP A 144 10.39 -1.05 12.57
C ASP A 144 10.62 0.42 12.20
N ALA A 145 9.93 0.92 11.18
CA ALA A 145 10.03 2.32 10.76
C ALA A 145 9.58 3.27 11.88
N LEU A 146 8.50 2.92 12.60
CA LEU A 146 7.96 3.75 13.68
C LEU A 146 8.65 3.53 15.03
N GLY A 147 9.38 2.42 15.20
CA GLY A 147 9.94 2.01 16.48
C GLY A 147 8.87 1.66 17.51
N THR A 148 7.70 1.20 17.07
CA THR A 148 6.55 0.85 17.93
C THR A 148 5.97 -0.49 17.47
N PRO A 149 5.83 -1.49 18.35
CA PRO A 149 5.19 -2.76 17.99
C PRO A 149 3.74 -2.55 17.53
N LEU A 150 3.40 -3.12 16.39
CA LEU A 150 2.05 -3.07 15.83
C LEU A 150 1.34 -4.41 15.91
N LYS A 151 0.02 -4.36 15.79
CA LYS A 151 -0.87 -5.53 15.79
C LYS A 151 -1.73 -5.51 14.54
N GLU A 152 -2.41 -6.62 14.30
CA GLU A 152 -3.43 -6.77 13.25
C GLU A 152 -4.78 -6.11 13.63
N VAL A 153 -4.74 -5.21 14.61
CA VAL A 153 -5.85 -4.37 15.10
C VAL A 153 -5.31 -2.96 15.37
N PRO A 154 -6.15 -1.92 15.32
CA PRO A 154 -5.69 -0.54 15.44
C PRO A 154 -4.91 -0.31 16.73
N THR A 155 -3.65 0.10 16.57
CA THR A 155 -2.74 0.39 17.66
C THR A 155 -2.46 1.90 17.64
N PRO A 156 -2.77 2.65 18.71
CA PRO A 156 -2.51 4.09 18.76
C PRO A 156 -1.01 4.39 18.60
N LEU A 157 -0.67 5.22 17.62
CA LEU A 157 0.67 5.73 17.37
C LEU A 157 0.83 7.17 17.85
N THR A 158 -0.24 7.97 17.69
CA THR A 158 -0.39 9.34 18.22
C THR A 158 -1.86 9.57 18.58
N ASP A 159 -2.20 10.73 19.12
CA ASP A 159 -3.59 11.10 19.45
C ASP A 159 -4.58 10.97 18.28
N ARG A 160 -4.08 11.08 17.03
CA ARG A 160 -4.91 11.03 15.82
C ARG A 160 -4.42 10.04 14.77
N LEU A 161 -3.43 9.21 15.09
CA LEU A 161 -2.91 8.20 14.17
C LEU A 161 -2.95 6.84 14.83
N ASP A 162 -3.61 5.88 14.17
CA ASP A 162 -3.51 4.47 14.51
C ASP A 162 -2.75 3.73 13.42
N GLY A 163 -1.98 2.72 13.83
CA GLY A 163 -1.28 1.79 12.95
C GLY A 163 -1.92 0.41 12.98
N VAL A 164 -2.01 -0.24 11.82
CA VAL A 164 -2.34 -1.66 11.67
C VAL A 164 -1.32 -2.26 10.72
N GLU A 165 -0.76 -3.39 11.12
CA GLU A 165 0.13 -4.16 10.27
C GLU A 165 -0.40 -5.57 10.17
N MET A 166 -0.87 -5.94 8.97
CA MET A 166 -1.42 -7.28 8.72
C MET A 166 -0.30 -8.29 8.52
N ASN A 167 -0.54 -9.55 8.90
CA ASN A 167 0.31 -10.67 8.50
C ASN A 167 -0.42 -11.49 7.43
N PRO A 168 -0.09 -11.29 6.13
CA PRO A 168 -0.77 -11.97 5.02
C PRO A 168 -0.70 -13.51 5.12
N GLU A 169 0.46 -14.03 5.50
CA GLU A 169 0.71 -15.48 5.61
C GLU A 169 -0.13 -16.12 6.72
N ARG A 170 -0.23 -15.45 7.87
CA ARG A 170 -1.06 -15.90 8.99
C ARG A 170 -2.53 -15.91 8.62
N LEU A 171 -3.03 -14.86 7.96
CA LEU A 171 -4.42 -14.82 7.49
C LEU A 171 -4.73 -15.99 6.55
N LEU A 172 -3.84 -16.26 5.59
CA LEU A 172 -3.99 -17.38 4.66
C LEU A 172 -3.95 -18.73 5.39
N ALA A 173 -3.04 -18.90 6.34
CA ALA A 173 -2.92 -20.12 7.13
C ALA A 173 -4.18 -20.37 7.99
N GLU A 174 -4.71 -19.34 8.65
CA GLU A 174 -5.94 -19.41 9.44
C GLU A 174 -7.15 -19.80 8.58
N PHE A 175 -7.26 -19.21 7.38
CA PHE A 175 -8.31 -19.58 6.44
C PHE A 175 -8.19 -21.03 5.96
N LYS A 176 -6.99 -21.48 5.59
CA LYS A 176 -6.74 -22.87 5.19
C LYS A 176 -7.06 -23.85 6.32
N ALA A 177 -6.67 -23.52 7.55
CA ALA A 177 -6.98 -24.33 8.73
C ALA A 177 -8.48 -24.42 8.97
N SER A 178 -9.20 -23.29 8.99
CA SER A 178 -10.65 -23.27 9.17
C SER A 178 -11.38 -24.04 8.06
N TYR A 179 -10.91 -23.97 6.82
CA TYR A 179 -11.46 -24.75 5.71
C TYR A 179 -11.26 -26.25 5.94
N LYS A 180 -10.02 -26.69 6.23
CA LYS A 180 -9.70 -28.10 6.46
C LYS A 180 -10.46 -28.67 7.65
N GLU A 181 -10.65 -27.90 8.72
CA GLU A 181 -11.47 -28.29 9.88
C GLU A 181 -12.93 -28.56 9.49
N GLU A 182 -13.57 -27.67 8.71
CA GLU A 182 -14.97 -27.90 8.28
C GLU A 182 -15.11 -29.14 7.40
N ILE A 183 -14.16 -29.39 6.51
CA ILE A 183 -14.11 -30.58 5.66
C ILE A 183 -13.98 -31.84 6.54
N ASN A 184 -13.02 -31.82 7.48
CA ASN A 184 -12.78 -32.93 8.41
C ASN A 184 -14.01 -33.26 9.24
N SER A 185 -14.63 -32.26 9.86
CA SER A 185 -15.83 -32.44 10.68
C SER A 185 -16.99 -33.02 9.88
N PHE A 186 -17.17 -32.57 8.64
CA PHE A 186 -18.19 -33.10 7.76
C PHE A 186 -17.99 -34.59 7.44
N PHE A 187 -16.80 -34.96 6.97
CA PHE A 187 -16.53 -36.36 6.63
C PHE A 187 -16.56 -37.26 7.86
N ALA A 188 -16.08 -36.80 9.02
CA ALA A 188 -16.20 -37.54 10.27
C ALA A 188 -17.66 -37.87 10.64
N ALA A 189 -18.60 -36.95 10.38
CA ALA A 189 -20.03 -37.20 10.59
C ALA A 189 -20.61 -38.19 9.55
N LEU A 190 -20.12 -38.18 8.31
CA LEU A 190 -20.53 -39.14 7.28
C LEU A 190 -20.01 -40.56 7.54
N PHE A 191 -18.78 -40.72 8.03
CA PHE A 191 -18.22 -42.05 8.32
C PHE A 191 -18.92 -42.77 9.49
N GLN A 192 -19.68 -42.04 10.33
CA GLN A 192 -20.54 -42.64 11.36
C GLN A 192 -21.84 -43.24 10.79
N SER A 193 -22.18 -42.91 9.55
CA SER A 193 -23.22 -43.60 8.79
C SER A 193 -22.53 -44.64 7.90
N ASP A 194 -22.75 -45.94 8.17
CA ASP A 194 -22.08 -47.13 7.61
C ASP A 194 -22.14 -47.30 6.06
N GLN A 195 -22.32 -46.25 5.25
CA GLN A 195 -22.69 -46.38 3.84
C GLN A 195 -21.69 -45.81 2.82
N VAL A 196 -20.59 -45.13 3.19
CA VAL A 196 -19.69 -44.53 2.18
C VAL A 196 -18.21 -44.54 2.60
N ASP A 197 -17.34 -45.22 1.85
CA ASP A 197 -15.89 -44.98 1.88
C ASP A 197 -15.58 -43.69 1.09
N ALA A 198 -15.63 -42.56 1.79
CA ALA A 198 -15.42 -41.23 1.20
C ALA A 198 -13.99 -40.71 1.41
N THR A 199 -13.02 -41.59 1.66
CA THR A 199 -11.65 -41.21 2.04
C THR A 199 -10.93 -40.44 0.93
N LEU A 200 -11.17 -40.82 -0.33
CA LEU A 200 -10.62 -40.14 -1.50
C LEU A 200 -11.27 -38.77 -1.71
N ASP A 201 -12.59 -38.67 -1.57
CA ASP A 201 -13.32 -37.40 -1.69
C ASP A 201 -12.86 -36.39 -0.63
N ARG A 202 -12.65 -36.85 0.61
CA ARG A 202 -12.11 -36.04 1.70
C ARG A 202 -10.75 -35.43 1.33
N LYS A 203 -9.79 -36.26 0.91
CA LYS A 203 -8.46 -35.78 0.52
C LYS A 203 -8.51 -34.82 -0.66
N ALA A 204 -9.35 -35.10 -1.66
CA ALA A 204 -9.54 -34.22 -2.80
C ALA A 204 -10.08 -32.85 -2.36
N MET A 205 -11.10 -32.83 -1.49
CA MET A 205 -11.71 -31.59 -1.00
C MET A 205 -10.76 -30.80 -0.09
N GLU A 206 -10.01 -31.45 0.80
CA GLU A 206 -8.97 -30.80 1.62
C GLU A 206 -7.89 -30.13 0.76
N GLY A 207 -7.46 -30.80 -0.33
CA GLY A 207 -6.41 -30.31 -1.22
C GLY A 207 -6.82 -29.12 -2.11
N LEU A 208 -8.11 -28.85 -2.29
CA LEU A 208 -8.58 -27.73 -3.13
C LEU A 208 -8.05 -26.37 -2.65
N ILE A 209 -7.98 -26.17 -1.34
CA ILE A 209 -7.51 -24.90 -0.77
C ILE A 209 -5.99 -24.73 -0.91
N ASP A 210 -5.25 -25.83 -1.05
CA ASP A 210 -3.81 -25.80 -1.27
C ASP A 210 -3.47 -25.38 -2.72
N LEU A 211 -4.43 -25.44 -3.63
CA LEU A 211 -4.37 -24.89 -4.99
C LEU A 211 -4.71 -23.39 -5.05
N SER A 212 -4.59 -22.68 -3.92
CA SER A 212 -4.77 -21.22 -3.86
C SER A 212 -3.85 -20.48 -4.85
N PRO A 213 -4.34 -19.48 -5.60
CA PRO A 213 -3.51 -18.71 -6.50
C PRO A 213 -2.35 -18.02 -5.77
N PRO A 214 -1.18 -17.84 -6.41
CA PRO A 214 -0.12 -17.04 -5.84
C PRO A 214 -0.60 -15.60 -5.65
N GLY A 215 -0.31 -15.03 -4.47
CA GLY A 215 -0.71 -13.67 -4.12
C GLY A 215 -2.06 -13.57 -3.37
N LEU A 216 -2.67 -14.70 -3.00
CA LEU A 216 -3.95 -14.71 -2.28
C LEU A 216 -3.83 -14.09 -0.89
N ASP A 217 -2.71 -14.33 -0.21
CA ASP A 217 -2.37 -13.79 1.10
C ASP A 217 -2.36 -12.26 1.10
N GLU A 218 -1.74 -11.58 0.12
CA GLU A 218 -1.79 -10.11 0.07
C GLU A 218 -3.20 -9.60 -0.22
N ILE A 219 -3.99 -10.32 -1.02
CA ILE A 219 -5.38 -9.97 -1.27
C ILE A 219 -6.22 -10.13 0.00
N MET A 220 -5.95 -11.13 0.83
CA MET A 220 -6.59 -11.30 2.14
C MET A 220 -6.21 -10.17 3.09
N ALA A 221 -4.94 -9.76 3.12
CA ALA A 221 -4.49 -8.62 3.90
C ALA A 221 -5.18 -7.32 3.45
N LEU A 222 -5.32 -7.10 2.14
CA LEU A 222 -6.09 -5.98 1.61
C LEU A 222 -7.59 -6.12 1.90
N ALA A 223 -8.16 -7.33 1.88
CA ALA A 223 -9.58 -7.53 2.20
C ALA A 223 -9.90 -7.09 3.63
N ALA A 224 -8.97 -7.27 4.57
CA ALA A 224 -9.10 -6.77 5.93
C ALA A 224 -9.19 -5.23 6.01
N LEU A 225 -8.74 -4.49 4.98
CA LEU A 225 -8.92 -3.04 4.90
C LEU A 225 -10.40 -2.64 4.82
N THR A 226 -11.25 -3.46 4.19
CA THR A 226 -12.64 -3.10 3.88
C THR A 226 -13.48 -2.82 5.12
N GLN A 227 -13.17 -3.46 6.26
CA GLN A 227 -13.82 -3.14 7.53
C GLN A 227 -13.60 -1.67 7.94
N TYR A 228 -12.43 -1.10 7.62
CA TYR A 228 -12.09 0.29 7.91
C TYR A 228 -12.60 1.26 6.85
N LEU A 229 -12.78 0.79 5.61
CA LEU A 229 -13.43 1.57 4.54
C LEU A 229 -14.92 1.79 4.82
N ARG A 230 -15.60 0.72 5.26
CA ARG A 230 -17.02 0.73 5.66
C ARG A 230 -17.24 1.51 6.95
N SER A 231 -16.24 1.52 7.84
CA SER A 231 -16.27 2.31 9.07
C SER A 231 -16.06 3.81 8.79
N ALA A 232 -16.81 4.65 9.53
CA ALA A 232 -16.60 6.09 9.56
C ALA A 232 -15.60 6.53 10.67
N SER A 233 -14.92 5.58 11.34
CA SER A 233 -14.00 5.87 12.45
C SER A 233 -12.76 6.66 12.04
N TYR A 234 -12.36 6.61 10.77
CA TYR A 234 -11.18 7.29 10.25
C TYR A 234 -11.55 8.21 9.09
N GLY A 235 -11.13 9.47 9.18
CA GLY A 235 -11.35 10.46 8.13
C GLY A 235 -10.36 10.30 6.97
N LYS A 236 -9.18 9.72 7.23
CA LYS A 236 -8.17 9.42 6.20
C LYS A 236 -7.52 8.07 6.46
N LEU A 237 -7.20 7.34 5.39
CA LEU A 237 -6.50 6.06 5.43
C LEU A 237 -5.26 6.15 4.55
N VAL A 238 -4.09 5.78 5.06
CA VAL A 238 -2.84 5.67 4.31
C VAL A 238 -2.48 4.19 4.24
N ILE A 239 -2.38 3.66 3.02
CA ILE A 239 -2.17 2.24 2.76
C ILE A 239 -0.74 2.05 2.26
N ASP A 240 0.09 1.39 3.06
CA ASP A 240 1.40 0.90 2.63
C ASP A 240 1.20 -0.45 1.94
N THR A 241 1.31 -0.45 0.61
CA THR A 241 1.08 -1.66 -0.19
C THR A 241 2.33 -2.52 -0.22
N ALA A 242 2.17 -3.84 -0.37
CA ALA A 242 3.25 -4.71 -0.83
C ALA A 242 3.90 -4.19 -2.15
N PRO A 243 5.11 -4.66 -2.53
CA PRO A 243 5.81 -4.22 -3.74
C PRO A 243 4.94 -4.19 -5.03
N THR A 244 5.17 -3.22 -5.93
CA THR A 244 4.32 -2.91 -7.12
C THR A 244 3.94 -4.12 -7.96
N GLY A 245 4.82 -5.12 -8.10
CA GLY A 245 4.50 -6.34 -8.84
C GLY A 245 3.28 -7.09 -8.29
N HIS A 246 3.00 -6.99 -6.99
CA HIS A 246 1.84 -7.60 -6.35
C HIS A 246 0.62 -6.66 -6.35
N PHE A 247 0.84 -5.34 -6.30
CA PHE A 247 -0.24 -4.36 -6.39
C PHE A 247 -0.84 -4.24 -7.81
N LEU A 248 -0.02 -4.29 -8.86
CA LEU A 248 -0.51 -4.40 -10.24
C LEU A 248 -1.25 -5.71 -10.48
N ARG A 249 -0.77 -6.81 -9.89
CA ARG A 249 -1.48 -8.08 -9.87
C ARG A 249 -2.85 -7.97 -9.22
N LEU A 250 -3.05 -7.20 -8.15
CA LEU A 250 -4.41 -6.94 -7.62
C LEU A 250 -5.35 -6.32 -8.66
N LEU A 251 -4.83 -5.44 -9.53
CA LEU A 251 -5.60 -4.84 -10.62
C LEU A 251 -5.89 -5.84 -11.77
N GLU A 252 -5.05 -6.86 -11.95
CA GLU A 252 -5.09 -7.84 -13.06
C GLU A 252 -5.69 -9.21 -12.71
N LEU A 253 -5.51 -9.67 -11.46
CA LEU A 253 -5.98 -10.94 -10.89
C LEU A 253 -7.46 -11.05 -10.48
N PRO A 254 -8.36 -10.05 -10.63
CA PRO A 254 -9.77 -10.26 -10.33
C PRO A 254 -10.36 -11.44 -11.09
N GLU A 255 -9.93 -11.73 -12.33
CA GLU A 255 -10.44 -12.88 -13.09
C GLU A 255 -9.94 -14.23 -12.56
N VAL A 256 -8.64 -14.36 -12.31
CA VAL A 256 -8.04 -15.61 -11.79
C VAL A 256 -8.62 -15.93 -10.42
N LEU A 257 -8.67 -14.93 -9.54
CA LEU A 257 -9.21 -15.11 -8.20
C LEU A 257 -10.72 -15.36 -8.22
N ARG A 258 -11.49 -14.65 -9.06
CA ARG A 258 -12.92 -14.94 -9.23
C ARG A 258 -13.17 -16.34 -9.78
N SER A 259 -12.36 -16.79 -10.73
CA SER A 259 -12.44 -18.15 -11.29
C SER A 259 -12.15 -19.20 -10.22
N TRP A 260 -11.08 -19.01 -9.43
CA TRP A 260 -10.75 -19.91 -8.32
C TRP A 260 -11.83 -19.93 -7.23
N ILE A 261 -12.32 -18.76 -6.80
CA ILE A 261 -13.44 -18.64 -5.86
C ILE A 261 -14.67 -19.38 -6.41
N ARG A 262 -15.01 -19.15 -7.69
CA ARG A 262 -16.15 -19.81 -8.35
C ARG A 262 -15.99 -21.33 -8.39
N ALA A 263 -14.82 -21.84 -8.78
CA ALA A 263 -14.56 -23.27 -8.84
C ALA A 263 -14.73 -23.94 -7.46
N ILE A 264 -14.18 -23.34 -6.40
CA ILE A 264 -14.39 -23.84 -5.04
C ILE A 264 -15.88 -23.76 -4.66
N PHE A 265 -16.55 -22.65 -4.94
CA PHE A 265 -17.98 -22.52 -4.67
C PHE A 265 -18.83 -23.57 -5.39
N GLU A 266 -18.59 -23.82 -6.67
CA GLU A 266 -19.34 -24.82 -7.46
C GLU A 266 -19.17 -26.22 -6.89
N ILE A 267 -17.95 -26.57 -6.46
CA ILE A 267 -17.69 -27.83 -5.78
C ILE A 267 -18.47 -27.87 -4.46
N LEU A 268 -18.32 -26.87 -3.59
CA LEU A 268 -19.04 -26.80 -2.31
C LEU A 268 -20.57 -26.85 -2.49
N LEU A 269 -21.10 -26.24 -3.56
CA LEU A 269 -22.53 -26.23 -3.89
C LEU A 269 -23.03 -27.56 -4.46
N LYS A 270 -22.23 -28.25 -5.28
CA LYS A 270 -22.55 -29.59 -5.80
C LYS A 270 -22.78 -30.57 -4.65
N TYR A 271 -21.98 -30.45 -3.60
CA TYR A 271 -22.12 -31.26 -2.41
C TYR A 271 -23.08 -30.67 -1.37
N LYS A 272 -23.76 -29.52 -1.59
CA LYS A 272 -24.58 -28.81 -0.58
C LYS A 272 -25.68 -29.64 0.09
N ARG A 273 -26.18 -30.68 -0.59
CA ARG A 273 -27.19 -31.62 -0.06
C ARG A 273 -26.61 -32.60 0.97
N ILE A 274 -25.29 -32.79 0.94
CA ILE A 274 -24.55 -33.73 1.78
C ILE A 274 -23.64 -32.92 2.72
N PHE A 275 -22.84 -32.01 2.17
CA PHE A 275 -21.86 -31.14 2.82
C PHE A 275 -22.33 -29.71 3.04
N ARG A 276 -22.07 -29.13 4.22
CA ARG A 276 -22.16 -27.68 4.47
C ARG A 276 -20.87 -27.18 5.09
N ALA A 277 -20.20 -26.24 4.42
CA ALA A 277 -19.04 -25.51 4.92
C ALA A 277 -19.40 -24.02 5.10
N PRO A 278 -20.20 -23.67 6.13
CA PRO A 278 -20.77 -22.35 6.26
C PRO A 278 -19.71 -21.26 6.47
N ARG A 279 -18.63 -21.51 7.22
CA ARG A 279 -17.57 -20.51 7.45
C ARG A 279 -16.75 -20.31 6.18
N ALA A 280 -16.36 -21.39 5.49
CA ALA A 280 -15.64 -21.26 4.22
C ALA A 280 -16.46 -20.52 3.16
N GLN A 281 -17.75 -20.84 3.04
CA GLN A 281 -18.67 -20.15 2.13
C GLN A 281 -18.79 -18.66 2.48
N ALA A 282 -19.05 -18.34 3.75
CA ALA A 282 -19.14 -16.95 4.21
C ALA A 282 -17.84 -16.19 3.93
N TYR A 283 -16.69 -16.81 4.21
CA TYR A 283 -15.39 -16.20 3.96
C TYR A 283 -15.16 -15.91 2.48
N LEU A 284 -15.42 -16.88 1.59
CA LEU A 284 -15.24 -16.69 0.15
C LEU A 284 -16.19 -15.61 -0.42
N VAL A 285 -17.41 -15.49 0.12
CA VAL A 285 -18.34 -14.40 -0.22
C VAL A 285 -17.75 -13.05 0.21
N GLU A 286 -17.29 -12.94 1.46
CA GLU A 286 -16.74 -11.69 1.96
C GLU A 286 -15.45 -11.29 1.25
N LEU A 287 -14.57 -12.24 0.93
CA LEU A 287 -13.37 -12.02 0.13
C LEU A 287 -13.75 -11.48 -1.27
N SER A 288 -14.75 -12.09 -1.93
CA SER A 288 -15.23 -11.62 -3.24
C SER A 288 -15.76 -10.19 -3.20
N LYS A 289 -16.56 -9.85 -2.18
CA LYS A 289 -17.05 -8.48 -1.97
C LYS A 289 -15.90 -7.52 -1.71
N ALA A 290 -14.95 -7.93 -0.86
CA ALA A 290 -13.84 -7.08 -0.46
C ALA A 290 -12.95 -6.71 -1.64
N ILE A 291 -12.63 -7.67 -2.52
CA ILE A 291 -11.90 -7.43 -3.76
C ILE A 291 -12.61 -6.37 -4.60
N ARG A 292 -13.91 -6.52 -4.82
CA ARG A 292 -14.70 -5.58 -5.61
C ARG A 292 -14.66 -4.17 -5.01
N GLU A 293 -14.84 -4.06 -3.70
CA GLU A 293 -14.82 -2.79 -2.98
C GLU A 293 -13.44 -2.10 -3.10
N ILE A 294 -12.34 -2.85 -2.93
CA ILE A 294 -10.99 -2.32 -3.14
C ILE A 294 -10.82 -1.81 -4.57
N GLN A 295 -11.28 -2.57 -5.58
CA GLN A 295 -11.22 -2.11 -6.96
C GLN A 295 -12.03 -0.84 -7.22
N GLU A 296 -13.20 -0.71 -6.59
CA GLU A 296 -14.03 0.49 -6.67
C GLU A 296 -13.31 1.69 -6.03
N THR A 297 -12.68 1.50 -4.86
CA THR A 297 -11.88 2.58 -4.24
C THR A 297 -10.71 3.01 -5.11
N LEU A 298 -9.97 2.08 -5.73
CA LEU A 298 -8.85 2.40 -6.61
C LEU A 298 -9.26 3.21 -7.86
N LYS A 299 -10.51 3.08 -8.29
CA LYS A 299 -11.09 3.81 -9.42
C LYS A 299 -11.70 5.15 -9.03
N ASP A 300 -12.06 5.35 -7.75
CA ASP A 300 -12.67 6.60 -7.30
C ASP A 300 -11.62 7.71 -7.18
N ALA A 301 -11.41 8.45 -8.26
CA ALA A 301 -10.49 9.57 -8.32
C ALA A 301 -10.87 10.76 -7.41
N ARG A 302 -12.06 10.77 -6.80
CA ARG A 302 -12.46 11.82 -5.85
C ARG A 302 -11.95 11.55 -4.44
N SER A 303 -12.01 10.30 -4.00
CA SER A 303 -11.66 9.91 -2.63
C SER A 303 -10.31 9.18 -2.54
N SER A 304 -9.82 8.60 -3.62
CA SER A 304 -8.53 7.90 -3.65
C SER A 304 -7.43 8.69 -4.32
N VAL A 305 -6.29 8.75 -3.65
CA VAL A 305 -5.05 9.37 -4.10
C VAL A 305 -4.00 8.29 -4.23
N ILE A 306 -3.42 8.14 -5.42
CA ILE A 306 -2.30 7.24 -5.66
C ILE A 306 -1.00 8.04 -5.45
N VAL A 307 -0.10 7.51 -4.62
CA VAL A 307 1.21 8.07 -4.30
C VAL A 307 2.28 7.07 -4.73
N PRO A 308 2.73 7.12 -6.00
CA PRO A 308 3.81 6.26 -6.45
C PRO A 308 5.15 6.69 -5.86
N VAL A 309 5.95 5.71 -5.44
CA VAL A 309 7.29 5.87 -4.89
C VAL A 309 8.27 5.15 -5.79
N ALA A 310 9.25 5.90 -6.30
CA ALA A 310 10.30 5.43 -7.17
C ALA A 310 11.68 5.78 -6.60
N ILE A 311 12.72 5.21 -7.17
CA ILE A 311 14.11 5.67 -7.03
C ILE A 311 14.60 6.18 -8.40
N PRO A 312 15.65 7.01 -8.48
CA PRO A 312 16.09 7.62 -9.75
C PRO A 312 16.88 6.63 -10.64
N THR A 313 16.24 5.53 -11.00
CA THR A 313 16.78 4.50 -11.90
C THR A 313 15.79 4.20 -13.02
N VAL A 314 16.28 3.78 -14.19
CA VAL A 314 15.47 3.50 -15.38
C VAL A 314 14.30 2.57 -15.07
N LEU A 315 14.62 1.40 -14.53
CA LEU A 315 13.65 0.35 -14.25
C LEU A 315 12.60 0.82 -13.23
N SER A 316 13.00 1.60 -12.22
CA SER A 316 12.03 2.10 -11.23
C SER A 316 11.09 3.15 -11.83
N VAL A 317 11.57 3.97 -12.76
CA VAL A 317 10.75 4.98 -13.44
C VAL A 317 9.79 4.31 -14.44
N GLU A 318 10.27 3.33 -15.19
CA GLU A 318 9.45 2.57 -16.16
C GLU A 318 8.35 1.76 -15.46
N GLU A 319 8.67 1.00 -14.40
CA GLU A 319 7.67 0.29 -13.60
C GLU A 319 6.62 1.23 -12.97
N THR A 320 7.03 2.44 -12.60
CA THR A 320 6.10 3.47 -12.11
C THR A 320 5.20 3.99 -13.23
N GLY A 321 5.73 4.10 -14.45
CA GLY A 321 4.97 4.43 -15.66
C GLY A 321 3.89 3.37 -15.95
N ASP A 322 4.26 2.09 -15.91
CA ASP A 322 3.34 0.97 -16.12
C ASP A 322 2.22 0.97 -15.09
N LEU A 323 2.55 1.19 -13.80
CA LEU A 323 1.56 1.36 -12.73
C LEU A 323 0.56 2.48 -13.05
N LEU A 324 1.06 3.66 -13.43
CA LEU A 324 0.20 4.79 -13.76
C LEU A 324 -0.64 4.55 -15.02
N GLN A 325 -0.12 3.81 -15.99
CA GLN A 325 -0.86 3.45 -17.21
C GLN A 325 -1.97 2.43 -16.93
N ALA A 326 -1.68 1.40 -16.13
CA ALA A 326 -2.66 0.40 -15.71
C ALA A 326 -3.85 1.05 -14.96
N LEU A 327 -3.57 2.09 -14.18
CA LEU A 327 -4.60 2.88 -13.49
C LEU A 327 -5.36 3.84 -14.44
N LYS A 328 -4.72 4.35 -15.50
CA LYS A 328 -5.38 5.20 -16.53
C LYS A 328 -6.32 4.43 -17.46
N GLY A 329 -6.04 3.16 -17.74
CA GLY A 329 -6.81 2.33 -18.68
C GLY A 329 -8.22 1.95 -18.22
N ARG A 330 -8.68 2.43 -17.05
CA ARG A 330 -9.96 2.04 -16.44
C ARG A 330 -10.68 3.23 -15.82
N ASP A 331 -11.25 4.03 -16.72
CA ASP A 331 -12.23 5.11 -16.56
C ASP A 331 -11.71 6.55 -16.39
N SER A 332 -12.42 7.40 -17.12
CA SER A 332 -12.07 8.70 -17.68
C SER A 332 -12.21 9.84 -16.66
N ARG A 333 -11.07 10.51 -16.37
CA ARG A 333 -10.89 11.92 -15.91
C ARG A 333 -9.57 12.19 -15.15
N CYS A 334 -8.59 11.29 -15.20
CA CYS A 334 -7.25 11.57 -14.64
C CYS A 334 -6.35 12.40 -15.59
N ALA A 335 -6.94 13.38 -16.27
CA ALA A 335 -6.25 14.32 -17.13
C ALA A 335 -6.92 15.70 -16.99
N THR A 336 -6.42 16.52 -16.08
CA THR A 336 -6.20 17.92 -16.47
C THR A 336 -4.88 17.92 -17.24
N PRO A 337 -4.90 18.12 -18.58
CA PRO A 337 -3.70 18.55 -19.28
C PRO A 337 -3.37 19.93 -18.74
N TRP A 338 -2.23 20.08 -18.08
CA TRP A 338 -1.78 21.41 -17.69
C TRP A 338 -0.85 21.95 -18.76
N THR A 339 -1.29 23.03 -19.39
CA THR A 339 -0.56 23.85 -20.34
C THR A 339 0.61 24.51 -19.63
N SER A 340 1.81 24.23 -20.10
CA SER A 340 3.05 24.81 -19.61
C SER A 340 3.14 26.30 -19.96
N SER A 341 3.13 27.15 -18.94
CA SER A 341 3.74 28.48 -19.03
C SER A 341 4.64 28.72 -17.82
N SER A 342 5.67 27.89 -17.69
CA SER A 342 6.87 28.21 -16.92
C SER A 342 7.99 27.31 -17.44
N THR A 343 8.82 27.88 -18.28
CA THR A 343 10.05 27.31 -18.83
C THR A 343 10.94 26.72 -17.73
N PRO A 344 11.47 25.50 -17.91
CA PRO A 344 12.57 25.00 -17.08
C PRO A 344 13.86 25.68 -17.54
N GLY A 345 14.27 26.74 -16.85
CA GLY A 345 15.52 27.42 -17.19
C GLY A 345 15.85 28.56 -16.24
N SER A 346 16.48 28.26 -15.11
CA SER A 346 17.38 29.16 -14.37
C SER A 346 17.90 28.47 -13.09
N TRP A 347 18.74 27.44 -13.22
CA TRP A 347 19.49 26.86 -12.08
C TRP A 347 20.97 26.62 -12.41
N TRP A 348 21.48 27.29 -13.45
CA TRP A 348 22.91 27.36 -13.75
C TRP A 348 23.24 28.78 -14.24
N ALA A 349 23.57 29.67 -13.33
CA ALA A 349 24.50 30.80 -13.51
C ALA A 349 24.50 31.70 -12.26
N GLU A 350 25.68 32.25 -11.96
CA GLU A 350 26.01 33.31 -10.99
C GLU A 350 26.11 32.85 -9.52
N SER A 351 27.28 32.83 -8.86
CA SER A 351 28.63 33.32 -9.16
C SER A 351 29.66 32.44 -8.44
#